data_AF-A0A645C1G8-F1
#
_entry.id   AF-A0A645C1G8-F1
#
_cell.length_a   1.000
_cell.length_b   1.000
_cell.length_c   1.000
_cell.angle_alpha   90.00
_cell.angle_beta   90.00
_cell.angle_gamma   90.00
#
_symmetry.space_group_name_H-M   'P 1'
#
loop_
_entity.id
_entity.type
_entity.pdbx_description
1 polymer ?
#
loop_
_entity_poly.entity_id
_entity_poly.type
_entity_poly.pdbx_seq_one_letter_code
_entity_poly.pdbx_strand_id
1 'polypeptide(L)'
;MKSIKTKIISSVLVMFILSLLLVVGMGISKSSSTIEQVVGYEYSEKIEGSNKMLQLYLKEEFGNIKNINGKLVDANGKSIEGNYEYIDKFSESMNLVATVFTKSDSTYTRILSTVKDEQGQRAVGTTLDQAGEAYKAL
;
A
#
# COMPACT_ATOMS: atom_id res chain seq x y z
N MET A 1 -47.56 8.08 -47.43
CA MET A 1 -46.36 7.24 -47.71
C MET A 1 -45.12 8.10 -47.48
N LYS A 2 -44.23 7.75 -46.54
CA LYS A 2 -42.99 8.54 -46.32
C LYS A 2 -42.15 8.52 -47.61
N SER A 3 -41.68 9.69 -48.05
CA SER A 3 -40.84 9.83 -49.24
C SER A 3 -39.61 8.92 -49.13
N ILE A 4 -39.18 8.32 -50.25
CA ILE A 4 -38.00 7.43 -50.32
C ILE A 4 -36.78 8.07 -49.62
N LYS A 5 -36.64 9.40 -49.74
CA LYS A 5 -35.57 10.18 -49.11
C LYS A 5 -35.59 10.08 -47.58
N THR A 6 -36.76 10.14 -46.96
CA THR A 6 -36.93 10.04 -45.50
C THR A 6 -36.59 8.65 -44.97
N LYS A 7 -36.85 7.58 -45.75
CA LYS A 7 -36.46 6.21 -45.37
C LYS A 7 -34.95 6.02 -45.42
N ILE A 8 -34.27 6.55 -46.43
CA ILE A 8 -32.81 6.48 -46.57
C ILE A 8 -32.13 7.24 -45.42
N ILE A 9 -32.57 8.47 -45.15
CA ILE A 9 -32.03 9.30 -44.05
C ILE A 9 -32.20 8.59 -42.70
N SER A 10 -33.38 8.02 -42.45
CA SER A 10 -33.65 7.25 -41.22
C SER A 10 -32.72 6.05 -41.07
N SER A 11 -32.44 5.32 -42.15
CA SER A 11 -31.57 4.13 -42.09
C SER A 11 -30.13 4.49 -41.77
N VAL A 12 -29.60 5.56 -42.39
CA VAL A 12 -28.23 6.04 -42.14
C VAL A 12 -28.08 6.55 -40.71
N LEU A 13 -29.08 7.27 -40.20
CA LEU A 13 -29.09 7.77 -38.82
C LEU A 13 -29.05 6.63 -37.80
N VAL A 14 -29.82 5.56 -38.04
CA VAL A 14 -29.84 4.37 -37.16
C VAL A 14 -28.50 3.64 -37.15
N MET A 15 -27.87 3.47 -38.32
CA MET A 15 -26.52 2.90 -38.41
C MET A 15 -25.47 3.72 -37.66
N PHE A 16 -25.57 5.05 -37.73
CA PHE A 16 -24.67 5.96 -37.03
C PHE A 16 -24.84 5.89 -35.50
N ILE A 17 -26.06 5.75 -35.02
CA ILE A 17 -26.34 5.57 -33.58
C ILE A 17 -25.81 4.20 -33.10
N LEU A 18 -26.01 3.14 -33.90
CA LEU A 18 -25.50 1.80 -33.58
C LEU A 18 -23.98 1.75 -33.50
N SER A 19 -23.27 2.43 -34.41
CA SER A 19 -21.80 2.47 -34.36
C SER A 19 -21.28 3.23 -33.12
N LEU A 20 -21.93 4.31 -32.72
CA LEU A 20 -21.58 5.05 -31.49
C LEU A 20 -21.77 4.20 -30.24
N LEU A 21 -22.86 3.43 -30.16
CA LEU A 21 -23.13 2.54 -29.02
C LEU A 21 -22.08 1.43 -28.89
N LEU A 22 -21.60 0.88 -30.01
CA LEU A 22 -20.54 -0.14 -30.01
C LEU A 22 -19.21 0.42 -29.50
N VAL A 23 -18.84 1.63 -29.90
CA VAL A 23 -17.60 2.29 -29.43
C VAL A 23 -17.63 2.52 -27.93
N VAL A 24 -18.75 3.02 -27.39
CA VAL A 24 -18.92 3.25 -25.95
C VAL A 24 -18.87 1.93 -25.18
N GLY A 25 -19.53 0.88 -25.68
CA GLY A 25 -19.50 -0.45 -25.06
C GLY A 25 -18.09 -1.05 -24.99
N MET A 26 -17.31 -0.94 -26.08
CA MET A 26 -15.91 -1.38 -26.10
C MET A 26 -15.02 -0.58 -25.13
N GLY A 27 -15.27 0.73 -25.00
CA GLY A 27 -14.55 1.60 -24.07
C GLY A 27 -14.74 1.19 -22.61
N ILE A 28 -15.99 0.94 -22.19
CA ILE A 28 -16.31 0.53 -20.81
C ILE A 28 -15.67 -0.83 -20.48
N SER A 29 -15.76 -1.80 -21.39
CA SER A 29 -15.21 -3.15 -21.17
C SER A 29 -13.70 -3.18 -21.03
N LYS A 30 -12.95 -2.35 -21.78
CA LYS A 30 -11.48 -2.27 -21.66
C LYS A 30 -11.03 -1.42 -20.48
N SER A 31 -11.79 -0.38 -20.12
CA SER A 31 -11.43 0.56 -19.05
C SER A 31 -11.23 -0.11 -17.70
N SER A 32 -12.00 -1.14 -17.37
CA SER A 32 -11.93 -1.79 -16.05
C SER A 32 -10.59 -2.52 -15.84
N SER A 33 -10.03 -3.15 -16.88
CA SER A 33 -8.75 -3.86 -16.79
C SER A 33 -7.53 -2.91 -16.72
N THR A 34 -7.60 -1.75 -17.39
CA THR A 34 -6.51 -0.76 -17.33
C THR A 34 -6.50 -0.02 -15.99
N ILE A 35 -7.68 0.27 -15.42
CA ILE A 35 -7.79 0.92 -14.10
C ILE A 35 -7.17 0.03 -13.02
N GLU A 36 -7.46 -1.27 -13.01
CA GLU A 36 -6.89 -2.19 -12.02
C GLU A 36 -5.36 -2.30 -12.11
N GLN A 37 -4.79 -2.25 -13.32
CA GLN A 37 -3.33 -2.32 -13.52
C GLN A 37 -2.62 -1.03 -13.09
N VAL A 38 -3.19 0.14 -13.42
CA VAL A 38 -2.63 1.45 -13.01
C VAL A 38 -2.69 1.60 -11.49
N VAL A 39 -3.82 1.22 -10.89
CA VAL A 39 -3.98 1.20 -9.43
C VAL A 39 -2.94 0.26 -8.81
N GLY A 40 -2.87 -1.01 -9.23
CA GLY A 40 -1.93 -1.97 -8.66
C GLY A 40 -0.45 -1.54 -8.76
N TYR A 41 -0.07 -0.91 -9.86
CA TYR A 41 1.29 -0.41 -10.08
C TYR A 41 1.66 0.73 -9.13
N GLU A 42 0.80 1.75 -9.01
CA GLU A 42 1.04 2.88 -8.10
C GLU A 42 1.11 2.45 -6.63
N TYR A 43 0.26 1.50 -6.22
CA TYR A 43 0.30 0.97 -4.85
C TYR A 43 1.59 0.20 -4.58
N SER A 44 2.04 -0.67 -5.49
CA SER A 44 3.27 -1.43 -5.30
C SER A 44 4.50 -0.54 -5.23
N GLU A 45 4.65 0.42 -6.15
CA GLU A 45 5.76 1.37 -6.13
C GLU A 45 5.74 2.24 -4.87
N LYS A 46 4.56 2.69 -4.43
CA LYS A 46 4.44 3.50 -3.22
C LYS A 46 4.84 2.72 -1.97
N ILE A 47 4.44 1.46 -1.85
CA ILE A 47 4.82 0.61 -0.70
C ILE A 47 6.33 0.31 -0.72
N GLU A 48 6.89 -0.05 -1.88
CA GLU A 48 8.33 -0.31 -1.99
C GLU A 48 9.16 0.95 -1.72
N GLY A 49 8.74 2.09 -2.27
CA GLY A 49 9.36 3.39 -2.00
C GLY A 49 9.29 3.78 -0.53
N SER A 50 8.13 3.60 0.11
CA SER A 50 7.94 3.89 1.53
C SER A 50 8.79 2.96 2.42
N ASN A 51 8.92 1.68 2.06
CA ASN A 51 9.77 0.74 2.78
C ASN A 51 11.26 1.11 2.65
N LYS A 52 11.72 1.50 1.45
CA LYS A 52 13.09 2.00 1.24
C LYS A 52 13.35 3.27 2.05
N MET A 53 12.39 4.20 2.07
CA MET A 53 12.49 5.41 2.89
C MET A 53 12.53 5.10 4.38
N LEU A 54 11.71 4.17 4.87
CA LEU A 54 11.76 3.73 6.27
C LEU A 54 13.13 3.14 6.61
N GLN A 55 13.70 2.30 5.75
CA GLN A 55 15.03 1.73 5.97
C GLN A 55 16.12 2.81 6.00
N LEU A 56 16.07 3.79 5.10
CA LEU A 56 17.01 4.91 5.07
C LEU A 56 16.87 5.77 6.32
N TYR A 57 15.64 6.10 6.70
CA TYR A 57 15.35 6.89 7.89
C TYR A 57 15.85 6.20 9.17
N LEU A 58 15.53 4.91 9.35
CA LEU A 58 16.03 4.13 10.48
C LEU A 58 17.57 4.03 10.49
N LYS A 59 18.20 3.96 9.32
CA LYS A 59 19.66 3.95 9.19
C LYS A 59 20.28 5.31 9.52
N GLU A 60 19.61 6.41 9.18
CA GLU A 60 20.05 7.76 9.51
C GLU A 60 19.96 8.02 11.01
N GLU A 61 18.86 7.61 11.65
CA GLU A 61 18.62 7.85 13.08
C GLU A 61 19.36 6.87 14.00
N PHE A 62 19.44 5.58 13.64
CA PHE A 62 20.02 4.52 14.49
C PHE A 62 21.32 3.92 13.94
N GLY A 63 21.78 4.34 12.76
CA GLY A 63 22.92 3.71 12.10
C GLY A 63 22.61 2.26 11.69
N ASN A 64 23.64 1.42 11.71
CA ASN A 64 23.48 0.00 11.38
C ASN A 64 22.81 -0.76 12.53
N ILE A 65 21.51 -1.02 12.39
CA ILE A 65 20.74 -1.81 13.34
C ILE A 65 21.17 -3.28 13.26
N LYS A 66 21.43 -3.88 14.42
CA LYS A 66 21.74 -5.32 14.55
C LYS A 66 20.76 -5.99 15.49
N ASN A 67 20.45 -7.25 15.21
CA ASN A 67 19.70 -8.10 16.14
C ASN A 67 20.69 -8.87 17.01
N ILE A 68 20.64 -8.64 18.32
CA ILE A 68 21.42 -9.37 19.33
C ILE A 68 20.42 -10.01 20.29
N ASN A 69 20.28 -11.34 20.23
CA ASN A 69 19.39 -12.14 21.09
C ASN A 69 17.94 -11.63 21.11
N GLY A 70 17.38 -11.32 19.93
CA GLY A 70 16.00 -10.82 19.81
C GLY A 70 15.85 -9.32 20.08
N LYS A 71 16.93 -8.62 20.43
CA LYS A 71 16.93 -7.17 20.69
C LYS A 71 17.57 -6.42 19.51
N LEU A 72 16.87 -5.44 18.96
CA LEU A 72 17.43 -4.55 17.95
C LEU A 72 18.23 -3.43 18.64
N VAL A 73 19.51 -3.35 18.29
CA VAL A 73 20.45 -2.35 18.83
C VAL A 73 21.03 -1.49 17.71
N ASP A 74 21.31 -0.23 18.04
CA ASP A 74 21.94 0.75 17.15
C ASP A 74 23.45 0.48 16.98
N ALA A 75 24.12 1.35 16.22
CA ALA A 75 25.57 1.24 15.98
C ALA A 75 26.42 1.33 17.28
N ASN A 76 25.88 1.91 18.35
CA ASN A 76 26.52 2.05 19.66
C ASN A 76 26.16 0.90 20.63
N GLY A 77 25.34 -0.05 20.19
CA GLY A 77 24.85 -1.14 21.04
C GLY A 77 23.68 -0.76 21.96
N LYS A 78 23.09 0.43 21.80
CA LYS A 78 21.90 0.86 22.55
C LYS A 78 20.64 0.29 21.91
N SER A 79 19.68 -0.12 22.74
CA SER A 79 18.37 -0.56 22.25
C SER A 79 17.68 0.52 21.43
N ILE A 80 17.14 0.15 20.27
CA ILE A 80 16.27 1.06 19.51
C ILE A 80 14.82 1.05 20.04
N GLU A 81 14.46 0.02 20.82
CA GLU A 81 13.15 -0.11 21.47
C GLU A 81 12.87 1.08 22.39
N GLY A 82 11.64 1.58 22.35
CA GLY A 82 11.22 2.74 23.16
C GLY A 82 11.52 4.10 22.54
N ASN A 83 12.34 4.18 21.49
CA ASN A 83 12.63 5.44 20.79
C ASN A 83 11.53 5.77 19.76
N TYR A 84 10.31 5.99 20.25
CA TYR A 84 9.12 6.17 19.40
C TYR A 84 9.09 7.49 18.63
N GLU A 85 9.82 8.51 19.09
CA GLU A 85 9.87 9.83 18.45
C GLU A 85 10.26 9.75 16.97
N TYR A 86 11.21 8.87 16.63
CA TYR A 86 11.69 8.71 15.25
C TYR A 86 10.64 8.08 14.35
N ILE A 87 10.01 6.98 14.79
CA ILE A 87 8.98 6.33 13.99
C ILE A 87 7.71 7.19 13.85
N ASP A 88 7.41 8.01 14.87
CA ASP A 88 6.30 8.96 14.83
C ASP A 88 6.56 10.08 13.80
N LYS A 89 7.75 10.70 13.84
CA LYS A 89 8.14 11.72 12.83
C LYS A 89 8.09 11.18 11.41
N PHE A 90 8.58 9.96 11.20
CA PHE A 90 8.49 9.30 9.91
C PHE A 90 7.04 9.10 9.47
N SER A 91 6.20 8.57 10.37
CA SER A 91 4.77 8.33 10.13
C SER A 91 4.02 9.61 9.76
N GLU A 92 4.30 10.71 10.45
CA GLU A 92 3.74 12.03 10.16
C GLU A 92 4.23 12.56 8.81
N SER A 93 5.54 12.47 8.51
CA SER A 93 6.11 12.97 7.26
C SER A 93 5.61 12.23 6.01
N MET A 94 5.37 10.93 6.13
CA MET A 94 4.97 10.06 5.03
C MET A 94 3.45 9.83 5.00
N ASN A 95 2.73 10.36 5.99
CA ASN A 95 1.29 10.17 6.21
C ASN A 95 0.88 8.69 6.10
N LEU A 96 1.59 7.81 6.81
CA LEU A 96 1.38 6.36 6.82
C LEU A 96 1.62 5.77 8.20
N VAL A 97 1.08 4.59 8.48
CA VAL A 97 1.40 3.83 9.70
C VAL A 97 2.57 2.88 9.46
N ALA A 98 3.53 2.88 10.38
CA ALA A 98 4.71 2.04 10.35
C ALA A 98 4.85 1.20 11.61
N THR A 99 5.33 -0.03 11.46
CA THR A 99 5.68 -0.93 12.56
C THR A 99 6.98 -1.67 12.23
N VAL A 100 7.90 -1.73 13.20
CA VAL A 100 9.15 -2.48 13.12
C VAL A 100 9.05 -3.68 14.06
N PHE A 101 9.35 -4.85 13.52
CA PHE A 101 9.39 -6.10 14.27
C PHE A 101 10.82 -6.56 14.48
N THR A 102 11.11 -7.08 15.67
CA THR A 102 12.31 -7.89 15.91
C THR A 102 11.96 -9.36 15.72
N LYS A 103 12.89 -10.13 15.15
CA LYS A 103 12.76 -11.59 15.07
C LYS A 103 13.46 -12.23 16.27
N SER A 104 12.72 -13.02 17.03
CA SER A 104 13.24 -13.87 18.11
C SER A 104 12.79 -15.30 17.82
N ASP A 105 13.74 -16.18 17.51
CA ASP A 105 13.49 -17.56 17.10
C ASP A 105 12.50 -17.65 15.92
N SER A 106 11.28 -18.10 16.20
CA SER A 106 10.18 -18.25 15.23
C SER A 106 9.10 -17.17 15.37
N THR A 107 9.32 -16.18 16.21
CA THR A 107 8.34 -15.12 16.52
C THR A 107 8.83 -13.75 16.10
N TYR A 108 7.89 -12.90 15.71
CA TYR A 108 8.16 -11.50 15.37
C TYR A 108 7.46 -10.62 16.39
N THR A 109 8.20 -9.85 17.18
CA THR A 109 7.65 -8.99 18.23
C THR A 109 7.72 -7.54 17.82
N ARG A 110 6.63 -6.79 18.00
CA ARG A 110 6.57 -5.35 17.71
C ARG A 110 7.45 -4.58 18.70
N ILE A 111 8.48 -3.91 18.19
CA ILE A 111 9.37 -3.09 19.03
C ILE A 111 9.13 -1.59 18.86
N LEU A 112 8.69 -1.16 17.68
CA LEU A 112 8.33 0.21 17.36
C LEU A 112 7.03 0.15 16.56
N SER A 113 6.02 0.91 16.97
CA SER A 113 4.76 0.98 16.24
C SER A 113 4.09 2.35 16.43
N THR A 114 3.51 2.83 15.34
CA THR A 114 2.58 3.97 15.31
C THR A 114 1.13 3.52 15.41
N VAL A 115 0.88 2.21 15.28
CA VAL A 115 -0.45 1.61 15.43
C VAL A 115 -0.86 1.67 16.90
N LYS A 116 -2.08 2.13 17.13
CA LYS A 116 -2.71 2.15 18.45
C LYS A 116 -3.78 1.06 18.53
N ASP A 117 -3.97 0.50 19.72
CA ASP A 117 -5.05 -0.42 20.04
C ASP A 117 -6.38 0.32 20.26
N GLU A 118 -7.42 -0.43 20.57
CA GLU A 118 -8.77 0.09 20.83
C GLU A 118 -8.81 1.03 22.05
N GLN A 119 -7.84 0.92 22.95
CA GLN A 119 -7.69 1.77 24.13
C GLN A 119 -6.83 3.02 23.83
N GLY A 120 -6.37 3.19 22.59
CA GLY A 120 -5.52 4.30 22.16
C GLY A 120 -4.05 4.17 22.58
N GLN A 121 -3.65 3.02 23.13
CA GLN A 121 -2.27 2.73 23.52
C GLN A 121 -1.50 2.15 22.34
N ARG A 122 -0.19 2.37 22.26
CA ARG A 122 0.62 1.83 21.16
C ARG A 122 0.69 0.32 21.24
N ALA A 123 0.48 -0.34 20.11
CA ALA A 123 0.57 -1.79 20.00
C ALA A 123 2.04 -2.23 19.92
N VAL A 124 2.76 -2.16 21.05
CA VAL A 124 4.15 -2.59 21.23
C VAL A 124 4.21 -3.82 22.14
N GLY A 125 5.22 -4.67 21.98
CA GLY A 125 5.38 -5.90 22.74
C GLY A 125 4.48 -7.07 22.30
N THR A 126 3.57 -6.85 21.35
CA THR A 126 2.71 -7.91 20.79
C THR A 126 3.42 -8.65 19.66
N THR A 127 3.13 -9.93 19.49
CA THR A 127 3.60 -10.73 18.36
C THR A 127 2.85 -10.39 17.07
N LEU A 128 3.53 -10.59 15.94
CA LEU A 128 2.90 -10.57 14.63
C LEU A 128 1.92 -11.75 14.54
N ASP A 129 0.69 -11.44 14.17
CA ASP A 129 -0.35 -12.45 13.97
C ASP A 129 0.04 -13.40 12.82
N GLN A 130 0.25 -14.67 13.16
CA GLN A 130 0.65 -15.72 12.22
C GLN A 130 -0.43 -16.04 11.19
N ALA A 131 -1.70 -15.71 11.48
CA ALA A 131 -2.81 -15.89 10.54
C ALA A 131 -3.00 -14.68 9.61
N GLY A 132 -2.37 -13.54 9.91
CA GLY A 132 -2.56 -12.28 9.20
C GLY A 132 -1.82 -12.20 7.87
N GLU A 133 -2.31 -11.34 6.98
CA GLU A 133 -1.70 -11.10 5.64
C GLU A 133 -0.24 -10.64 5.73
N ALA A 134 0.10 -9.84 6.75
CA ALA A 134 1.48 -9.39 6.97
C ALA A 134 2.45 -10.53 7.28
N TYR A 135 2.00 -11.61 7.93
CA TYR A 135 2.83 -12.79 8.18
C TYR A 135 2.94 -13.69 6.95
N LYS A 136 1.88 -13.79 6.15
CA LYS A 136 1.87 -14.54 4.89
C LYS A 136 2.82 -13.96 3.84
N ALA A 137 3.14 -12.68 3.95
CA ALA A 137 4.02 -11.95 3.04
C ALA A 137 5.52 -11.97 3.42
N LEU A 138 5.88 -12.61 4.54
CA LEU A 138 7.28 -12.80 4.97
C LEU A 138 8.00 -13.86 4.13
#